data_AF-A0A1X1TMY2-F1
#
_entry.id   AF-A0A1X1TMY2-F1
#
_cell.length_a   1.000
_cell.length_b   1.000
_cell.length_c   1.000
_cell.angle_alpha   90.00
_cell.angle_beta   90.00
_cell.angle_gamma   90.00
#
_symmetry.space_group_name_H-M   'P 1'
#
loop_
_entity.id
_entity.type
_entity.pdbx_description
1 polymer ?
#
loop_
_entity_poly.entity_id
_entity_poly.type
_entity_poly.pdbx_seq_one_letter_code
_entity_poly.pdbx_strand_id
1 'polypeptide(L)'
;MATSDTAGYTAEGTLVSIGYEGKTVGDLVAKLLEQQVQVLVDVRLTPLSRKPGLSKTKLSEALAAVGIGYVHHRALGNPKHNRAGFRAGEPESLARYRDVLDTAAATDALAHVCELLDGGVVALLCFEHDHAECHRDIVVRRLLKTRPNAAVVHV
;
A
#
# COMPACT_ATOMS: atom_id res chain seq x y z
N MET A 1 -16.75 30.60 -16.38
CA MET A 1 -16.17 30.69 -15.03
C MET A 1 -15.69 29.30 -14.67
N ALA A 2 -14.47 28.96 -15.10
CA ALA A 2 -13.90 27.64 -14.93
C ALA A 2 -12.57 27.82 -14.20
N THR A 3 -12.55 27.45 -12.93
CA THR A 3 -11.32 27.29 -12.14
C THR A 3 -11.44 25.93 -11.47
N SER A 4 -11.24 24.88 -12.26
CA SER A 4 -10.98 23.54 -11.74
C SER A 4 -9.51 23.49 -11.38
N ASP A 5 -9.24 23.76 -10.12
CA ASP A 5 -7.91 23.66 -9.50
C ASP A 5 -7.47 22.20 -9.60
N THR A 6 -6.58 21.92 -10.54
CA THR A 6 -6.01 20.58 -10.73
C THR A 6 -4.87 20.48 -9.73
N ALA A 7 -5.17 19.96 -8.54
CA ALA A 7 -4.15 19.59 -7.58
C ALA A 7 -3.12 18.71 -8.29
N GLY A 8 -1.94 19.28 -8.51
CA GLY A 8 -0.96 18.79 -9.47
C GLY A 8 -0.44 17.41 -9.11
N TYR A 9 -0.76 16.41 -9.93
CA TYR A 9 0.03 15.20 -9.99
C TYR A 9 1.34 15.53 -10.70
N THR A 10 2.45 15.37 -9.98
CA THR A 10 3.77 15.36 -10.58
C THR A 10 3.82 14.21 -11.59
N ALA A 11 4.51 14.40 -12.71
CA ALA A 11 4.71 13.38 -13.75
C ALA A 11 5.37 12.07 -13.24
N GLU A 12 5.73 12.02 -11.96
CA GLU A 12 6.42 10.91 -11.28
C GLU A 12 5.54 10.07 -10.34
N GLY A 13 4.23 10.33 -10.30
CA GLY A 13 3.26 9.54 -9.52
C GLY A 13 3.21 9.88 -8.02
N THR A 14 2.18 9.37 -7.33
CA THR A 14 1.98 9.58 -5.89
C THR A 14 1.72 8.24 -5.20
N LEU A 15 2.45 7.98 -4.12
CA LEU A 15 2.29 6.80 -3.29
C LEU A 15 1.55 7.15 -1.99
N VAL A 16 0.41 6.51 -1.76
CA VAL A 16 -0.36 6.65 -0.53
C VAL A 16 -0.12 5.43 0.36
N SER A 17 0.45 5.60 1.55
CA SER A 17 0.57 4.52 2.54
C SER A 17 -0.62 4.55 3.48
N ILE A 18 -1.46 3.52 3.47
CA ILE A 18 -2.69 3.49 4.28
C ILE A 18 -2.84 2.21 5.11
N GLY A 19 -3.27 2.39 6.37
CA GLY A 19 -3.67 1.32 7.28
C GLY A 19 -5.17 1.31 7.55
N TYR A 20 -5.78 0.12 7.66
CA TYR A 20 -7.24 -0.01 7.93
C TYR A 20 -7.60 -0.36 9.38
N GLU A 21 -6.63 -0.51 10.29
CA GLU A 21 -6.90 -0.59 11.73
C GLU A 21 -7.71 0.65 12.18
N GLY A 22 -8.69 0.43 13.06
CA GLY A 22 -9.70 1.46 13.40
C GLY A 22 -10.74 1.81 12.32
N LYS A 23 -10.48 1.55 11.03
CA LYS A 23 -11.36 1.95 9.90
C LYS A 23 -12.36 0.85 9.50
N THR A 24 -13.53 1.25 8.99
CA THR A 24 -14.46 0.40 8.22
C THR A 24 -14.05 0.36 6.74
N VAL A 25 -14.71 -0.48 5.93
CA VAL A 25 -14.52 -0.45 4.47
C VAL A 25 -14.97 0.90 3.87
N GLY A 26 -16.03 1.50 4.41
CA GLY A 26 -16.53 2.81 3.97
C GLY A 26 -15.52 3.92 4.24
N ASP A 27 -14.96 3.96 5.46
CA ASP A 27 -13.93 4.94 5.82
C ASP A 27 -12.68 4.78 4.94
N LEU A 28 -12.27 3.54 4.68
CA LEU A 28 -11.14 3.25 3.79
C LEU A 28 -11.42 3.77 2.37
N VAL A 29 -12.57 3.42 1.79
CA VAL A 29 -12.94 3.84 0.43
C VAL A 29 -13.04 5.36 0.31
N ALA A 30 -13.70 6.02 1.27
CA ALA A 30 -13.81 7.47 1.30
C ALA A 30 -12.42 8.14 1.29
N LYS A 31 -11.51 7.62 2.12
CA LYS A 31 -10.14 8.16 2.20
C LYS A 31 -9.33 7.95 0.93
N LEU A 32 -9.50 6.81 0.25
CA LEU A 32 -8.85 6.55 -1.04
C LEU A 32 -9.36 7.50 -2.13
N LEU A 33 -10.66 7.81 -2.14
CA LEU A 33 -11.27 8.77 -3.06
C LEU A 33 -10.79 10.20 -2.80
N GLU A 34 -10.66 10.61 -1.53
CA GLU A 34 -10.08 11.93 -1.17
C GLU A 34 -8.66 12.10 -1.71
N GLN A 35 -7.87 11.02 -1.72
CA GLN A 35 -6.51 11.00 -2.28
C GLN A 35 -6.49 10.69 -3.78
N GLN A 36 -7.66 10.51 -4.40
CA GLN A 36 -7.84 10.18 -5.82
C GLN A 36 -7.01 8.96 -6.25
N VAL A 37 -6.92 7.97 -5.35
CA VAL A 37 -6.23 6.71 -5.61
C VAL A 37 -6.88 6.01 -6.80
N GLN A 38 -6.08 5.62 -7.77
CA GLN A 38 -6.54 4.86 -8.94
C GLN A 38 -6.40 3.36 -8.71
N VAL A 39 -5.33 2.92 -8.03
CA VAL A 39 -5.08 1.50 -7.74
C VAL A 39 -4.65 1.33 -6.29
N LEU A 40 -5.31 0.40 -5.60
CA LEU A 40 -4.90 -0.08 -4.29
C LEU A 40 -4.11 -1.39 -4.45
N VAL A 41 -2.88 -1.37 -3.97
CA VAL A 41 -1.99 -2.53 -3.84
C VAL A 41 -2.05 -3.04 -2.41
N ASP A 42 -2.67 -4.19 -2.24
CA ASP A 42 -2.69 -4.93 -0.99
C ASP A 42 -1.34 -5.65 -0.80
N VAL A 43 -0.58 -5.25 0.22
CA VAL A 43 0.71 -5.85 0.57
C VAL A 43 0.59 -6.83 1.73
N ARG A 44 -0.62 -7.24 2.13
CA ARG A 44 -0.80 -8.29 3.13
C ARG A 44 -0.33 -9.61 2.57
N LEU A 45 0.47 -10.36 3.34
CA LEU A 45 0.84 -11.73 2.96
C LEU A 45 -0.42 -12.60 2.76
N THR A 46 -1.40 -12.41 3.64
CA THR A 46 -2.70 -13.10 3.59
C THR A 46 -3.80 -12.05 3.75
N PRO A 47 -4.55 -11.72 2.69
CA PRO A 47 -5.53 -10.63 2.70
C PRO A 47 -6.88 -11.09 3.29
N LEU A 48 -6.82 -11.68 4.48
CA LEU A 48 -7.96 -12.05 5.30
C LEU A 48 -8.19 -10.98 6.37
N SER A 49 -9.45 -10.67 6.62
CA SER A 49 -9.86 -9.72 7.66
C SER A 49 -11.12 -10.22 8.35
N ARG A 50 -11.19 -10.00 9.66
CA ARG A 50 -12.41 -10.20 10.46
C ARG A 50 -13.32 -8.98 10.41
N LYS A 51 -12.82 -7.82 9.95
CA LYS A 51 -13.65 -6.63 9.77
C LYS A 51 -14.50 -6.79 8.50
N PRO A 52 -15.82 -6.56 8.56
CA PRO A 52 -16.69 -6.65 7.40
C PRO A 52 -16.18 -5.81 6.22
N GLY A 53 -16.23 -6.38 5.01
CA GLY A 53 -15.84 -5.69 3.78
C GLY A 53 -14.33 -5.61 3.49
N LEU A 54 -13.46 -6.00 4.43
CA LEU A 54 -12.00 -5.82 4.31
C LEU A 54 -11.22 -7.10 3.96
N SER A 55 -11.91 -8.19 3.63
CA SER A 55 -11.30 -9.38 3.00
C SER A 55 -11.09 -9.13 1.51
N LYS A 56 -10.11 -9.80 0.89
CA LYS A 56 -9.72 -9.61 -0.52
C LYS A 56 -10.91 -9.42 -1.48
N THR A 57 -11.82 -10.39 -1.53
CA THR A 57 -12.93 -10.37 -2.48
C THR A 57 -13.86 -9.19 -2.23
N LYS A 58 -14.27 -8.98 -0.96
CA LYS A 58 -15.21 -7.90 -0.62
C LYS A 58 -14.60 -6.51 -0.79
N LEU A 59 -13.31 -6.37 -0.46
CA LEU A 59 -12.59 -5.12 -0.67
C LEU A 59 -12.44 -4.83 -2.17
N SER A 60 -12.07 -5.83 -2.97
CA SER A 60 -11.98 -5.69 -4.43
C SER A 60 -13.32 -5.29 -5.05
N GLU A 61 -14.43 -5.87 -4.60
CA GLU A 61 -15.78 -5.51 -5.05
C GLU A 61 -16.12 -4.06 -4.68
N ALA A 62 -15.85 -3.64 -3.44
CA ALA A 62 -16.12 -2.30 -2.96
C ALA A 62 -15.30 -1.22 -3.71
N LEU A 63 -14.04 -1.51 -4.00
CA LEU A 63 -13.16 -0.62 -4.76
C LEU A 63 -13.58 -0.52 -6.23
N ALA A 64 -13.90 -1.66 -6.86
CA ALA A 64 -14.36 -1.66 -8.25
C ALA A 64 -15.66 -0.87 -8.44
N ALA A 65 -16.57 -0.89 -7.46
CA ALA A 65 -17.81 -0.12 -7.49
C ALA A 65 -17.60 1.40 -7.54
N VAL A 66 -16.42 1.88 -7.15
CA VAL A 66 -16.04 3.31 -7.20
C VAL A 66 -14.92 3.58 -8.21
N GLY A 67 -14.59 2.61 -9.07
CA GLY A 67 -13.58 2.77 -10.12
C GLY A 67 -12.12 2.65 -9.66
N ILE A 68 -11.86 2.11 -8.46
CA ILE A 68 -10.50 1.89 -7.96
C ILE A 68 -10.07 0.46 -8.28
N GLY A 69 -8.93 0.32 -8.94
CA GLY A 69 -8.29 -0.97 -9.22
C GLY A 69 -7.78 -1.63 -7.93
N TYR A 70 -7.74 -2.97 -7.92
CA TYR A 70 -7.23 -3.74 -6.79
C TYR A 70 -6.18 -4.74 -7.26
N VAL A 71 -4.98 -4.66 -6.69
CA VAL A 71 -3.87 -5.58 -6.94
C VAL A 71 -3.42 -6.19 -5.63
N HIS A 72 -3.11 -7.48 -5.59
CA HIS A 72 -2.58 -8.14 -4.41
C HIS A 72 -1.16 -8.66 -4.66
N HIS A 73 -0.18 -8.06 -4.00
CA HIS A 73 1.21 -8.52 -4.05
C HIS A 73 1.61 -9.22 -2.76
N ARG A 74 1.28 -10.52 -2.69
CA ARG A 74 1.69 -11.42 -1.61
C ARG A 74 3.19 -11.34 -1.31
N ALA A 75 4.02 -11.21 -2.34
CA ALA A 75 5.48 -11.21 -2.22
C ALA A 75 6.02 -10.02 -1.40
N LEU A 76 5.23 -8.96 -1.23
CA LEU A 76 5.57 -7.80 -0.40
C LEU A 76 5.11 -7.94 1.06
N GLY A 77 4.48 -9.06 1.42
CA GLY A 77 3.91 -9.26 2.76
C GLY A 77 4.89 -9.76 3.80
N ASN A 78 4.76 -9.28 5.04
CA ASN A 78 5.58 -9.75 6.16
C ASN A 78 5.13 -11.15 6.65
N PRO A 79 6.04 -12.16 6.67
CA PRO A 79 5.76 -13.51 7.16
C PRO A 79 5.24 -13.55 8.59
N LYS A 80 4.27 -14.42 8.87
CA LYS A 80 3.59 -14.50 10.19
C LYS A 80 4.59 -14.62 11.35
N HIS A 81 5.62 -15.45 11.20
CA HIS A 81 6.64 -15.67 12.23
C HIS A 81 7.53 -14.45 12.48
N ASN A 82 7.62 -13.50 11.54
CA ASN A 82 8.46 -12.32 11.65
C ASN A 82 7.73 -11.10 12.24
N ARG A 83 6.38 -11.10 12.26
CA ARG A 83 5.57 -9.92 12.60
C ARG A 83 5.78 -9.40 14.03
N ALA A 84 5.92 -10.29 15.01
CA ALA A 84 6.07 -9.89 16.41
C ALA A 84 7.38 -9.13 16.65
N GLY A 85 8.51 -9.72 16.25
CA GLY A 85 9.81 -9.04 16.33
C GLY A 85 9.88 -7.80 15.44
N PHE A 86 9.23 -7.82 14.27
CA PHE A 86 9.17 -6.64 13.40
C PHE A 86 8.48 -5.45 14.09
N ARG A 87 7.31 -5.69 14.70
CA ARG A 87 6.58 -4.64 15.44
C ARG A 87 7.37 -4.15 16.65
N ALA A 88 8.11 -5.05 17.32
CA ALA A 88 9.00 -4.68 18.42
C ALA A 88 10.26 -3.92 17.96
N GLY A 89 10.48 -3.74 16.65
CA GLY A 89 11.66 -3.06 16.11
C GLY A 89 12.94 -3.88 16.23
N GLU A 90 12.85 -5.21 16.40
CA GLU A 90 14.02 -6.07 16.53
C GLU A 90 14.88 -5.99 15.25
N PRO A 91 16.19 -5.67 15.36
CA PRO A 91 17.06 -5.51 14.20
C PRO A 91 17.05 -6.71 13.25
N GLU A 92 17.03 -7.93 13.81
CA GLU A 92 16.98 -9.14 13.01
C GLU A 92 15.66 -9.30 12.26
N SER A 93 14.53 -8.91 12.85
CA SER A 93 13.24 -8.99 12.17
C SER A 93 13.11 -7.95 11.06
N LEU A 94 13.69 -6.77 11.26
CA LEU A 94 13.80 -5.75 10.21
C LEU A 94 14.70 -6.25 9.07
N ALA A 95 15.83 -6.89 9.39
CA ALA A 95 16.72 -7.51 8.40
C ALA A 95 16.02 -8.63 7.62
N ARG A 96 15.38 -9.59 8.31
CA ARG A 96 14.60 -10.67 7.69
C ARG A 96 13.54 -10.16 6.72
N TYR A 97 12.88 -9.04 7.03
CA TYR A 97 11.91 -8.47 6.09
C TYR A 97 12.58 -7.81 4.87
N ARG A 98 13.77 -7.23 5.02
CA ARG A 98 14.54 -6.75 3.86
C ARG A 98 14.93 -7.92 2.94
N ASP A 99 15.34 -9.05 3.50
CA ASP A 99 15.64 -10.26 2.72
C ASP A 99 14.41 -10.76 1.93
N VAL A 100 13.19 -10.61 2.48
CA VAL A 100 11.95 -10.90 1.74
C VAL A 100 11.83 -10.03 0.49
N LEU A 101 12.16 -8.74 0.59
CA LEU A 101 12.11 -7.79 -0.53
C LEU A 101 13.22 -8.00 -1.56
N ASP A 102 14.26 -8.76 -1.24
CA ASP A 102 15.35 -9.10 -2.15
C ASP A 102 15.10 -10.40 -2.94
N THR A 103 13.98 -11.08 -2.67
CA THR A 103 13.53 -12.21 -3.51
C THR A 103 13.12 -11.74 -4.91
N ALA A 104 13.27 -12.61 -5.91
CA ALA A 104 12.86 -12.32 -7.29
C ALA A 104 11.37 -11.93 -7.38
N ALA A 105 10.48 -12.67 -6.71
CA ALA A 105 9.05 -12.39 -6.70
C ALA A 105 8.70 -11.03 -6.06
N ALA A 106 9.45 -10.59 -5.04
CA ALA A 106 9.25 -9.27 -4.46
C ALA A 106 9.81 -8.16 -5.35
N THR A 107 10.92 -8.42 -6.04
CA THR A 107 11.49 -7.50 -7.03
C THR A 107 10.51 -7.26 -8.18
N ASP A 108 9.91 -8.32 -8.75
CA ASP A 108 8.89 -8.21 -9.80
C ASP A 108 7.66 -7.44 -9.30
N ALA A 109 7.23 -7.70 -8.07
CA ALA A 109 6.11 -6.98 -7.46
C ALA A 109 6.41 -5.48 -7.27
N LEU A 110 7.62 -5.12 -6.83
CA LEU A 110 8.04 -3.72 -6.70
C LEU A 110 8.11 -3.02 -8.06
N ALA A 111 8.60 -3.71 -9.09
CA ALA A 111 8.63 -3.20 -10.46
C ALA A 111 7.21 -2.91 -10.97
N HIS A 112 6.27 -3.84 -10.77
CA HIS A 112 4.87 -3.61 -11.15
C HIS A 112 4.24 -2.44 -10.38
N VAL A 113 4.56 -2.24 -9.10
CA VAL A 113 4.10 -1.03 -8.37
C VAL A 113 4.67 0.25 -8.99
N CYS A 114 5.94 0.24 -9.43
CA CYS A 114 6.53 1.37 -10.14
C CYS A 114 5.80 1.65 -11.46
N GLU A 115 5.46 0.62 -12.24
CA GLU A 115 4.67 0.76 -13.48
C GLU A 115 3.28 1.35 -13.18
N LEU A 116 2.62 0.93 -12.11
CA LEU A 116 1.33 1.50 -11.69
C LEU A 116 1.45 2.98 -11.31
N LEU A 117 2.58 3.41 -10.73
CA LEU A 117 2.82 4.82 -10.43
C LEU A 117 2.97 5.69 -11.68
N ASP A 118 3.33 5.12 -12.84
CA ASP A 118 3.31 5.84 -14.12
C ASP A 118 1.87 6.20 -14.56
N GLY A 119 0.87 5.48 -14.03
CA GLY A 119 -0.55 5.76 -14.26
C GLY A 119 -1.16 6.86 -13.36
N GLY A 120 -0.51 7.17 -12.23
CA GLY A 120 -0.96 8.19 -11.28
C GLY A 120 -0.80 7.79 -9.81
N VAL A 121 -1.92 7.73 -9.07
CA VAL A 121 -1.91 7.56 -7.60
C VAL A 121 -2.12 6.11 -7.20
N VAL A 122 -1.14 5.54 -6.51
CA VAL A 122 -1.16 4.16 -6.01
C VAL A 122 -1.19 4.14 -4.50
N ALA A 123 -2.11 3.37 -3.90
CA ALA A 123 -2.14 3.16 -2.46
C ALA A 123 -1.52 1.81 -2.07
N LEU A 124 -0.66 1.78 -1.05
CA LEU A 124 -0.23 0.55 -0.38
C LEU A 124 -1.08 0.32 0.88
N LEU A 125 -1.76 -0.83 0.93
CA LEU A 125 -2.62 -1.21 2.04
C LEU A 125 -1.99 -2.29 2.93
N CYS A 126 -1.99 -2.05 4.24
CA CYS A 126 -1.81 -3.08 5.26
C CYS A 126 -2.81 -2.92 6.42
N PHE A 127 -2.70 -3.74 7.46
CA PHE A 127 -3.56 -3.69 8.64
C PHE A 127 -3.25 -2.50 9.54
N GLU A 128 -2.03 -2.44 10.08
CA GLU A 128 -1.61 -1.52 11.15
C GLU A 128 -1.94 -0.07 10.82
N HIS A 129 -2.46 0.72 11.76
CA HIS A 129 -2.74 2.14 11.51
C HIS A 129 -1.43 2.93 11.35
N ASP A 130 -0.48 2.73 12.27
CA ASP A 130 0.84 3.36 12.19
C ASP A 130 1.70 2.69 11.13
N HIS A 131 2.28 3.48 10.22
CA HIS A 131 3.18 2.98 9.19
C HIS A 131 4.55 2.64 9.77
N ALA A 132 5.02 3.32 10.82
CA ALA A 132 6.33 3.08 11.42
C ALA A 132 6.47 1.69 12.05
N GLU A 133 5.34 1.12 12.49
CA GLU A 133 5.26 -0.25 13.04
C GLU A 133 4.94 -1.30 11.96
N CYS A 134 4.77 -0.88 10.71
CA CYS A 134 4.28 -1.71 9.63
C CYS A 134 5.34 -1.93 8.57
N HIS A 135 5.35 -3.12 7.98
CA HIS A 135 6.29 -3.45 6.90
C HIS A 135 6.14 -2.57 5.66
N ARG A 136 4.96 -1.94 5.48
CA ARG A 136 4.71 -1.03 4.36
C ARG A 136 5.67 0.17 4.35
N ASP A 137 6.21 0.62 5.50
CA ASP A 137 7.22 1.68 5.51
C ASP A 137 8.49 1.26 4.77
N ILE A 138 8.95 0.02 4.97
CA ILE A 138 10.11 -0.50 4.25
C ILE A 138 9.80 -0.67 2.75
N VAL A 139 8.56 -1.07 2.39
CA VAL A 139 8.12 -1.12 0.97
C VAL A 139 8.16 0.27 0.34
N VAL A 140 7.58 1.29 1.00
CA VAL A 140 7.62 2.70 0.56
C VAL A 140 9.06 3.14 0.32
N ARG A 141 9.96 2.92 1.30
CA ARG A 141 11.38 3.28 1.16
C ARG A 141 12.06 2.55 0.01
N ARG A 142 11.71 1.28 -0.24
CA ARG A 142 12.26 0.50 -1.36
C ARG A 142 11.80 1.04 -2.71
N LEU A 143 10.53 1.46 -2.81
CA LEU A 143 9.99 2.10 -4.01
C LEU A 143 10.63 3.45 -4.28
N LEU A 144 10.82 4.28 -3.24
CA LEU A 144 11.47 5.59 -3.37
C LEU A 144 12.94 5.52 -3.81
N LYS A 145 13.64 4.40 -3.59
CA LYS A 145 14.98 4.21 -4.18
C LYS A 145 14.93 4.12 -5.71
N THR A 146 13.84 3.61 -6.27
CA THR A 146 13.62 3.48 -7.71
C THR A 146 12.90 4.70 -8.30
N ARG A 147 12.02 5.33 -7.51
CA ARG A 147 11.20 6.49 -7.87
C ARG A 147 11.45 7.63 -6.88
N PRO A 148 12.63 8.29 -6.92
CA PRO A 148 13.05 9.24 -5.89
C PRO A 148 12.22 10.53 -5.81
N ASN A 149 11.53 10.94 -6.88
CA ASN A 149 10.65 12.12 -6.84
C ASN A 149 9.15 11.78 -6.86
N ALA A 150 8.77 10.52 -6.63
CA ALA A 150 7.39 10.19 -6.30
C ALA A 150 7.00 10.81 -4.95
N ALA A 151 5.84 11.46 -4.89
CA ALA A 151 5.32 12.01 -3.65
C ALA A 151 4.84 10.87 -2.72
N VAL A 152 4.96 11.05 -1.40
CA VAL A 152 4.45 10.09 -0.41
C VAL A 152 3.50 10.75 0.57
N VAL A 153 2.34 10.14 0.77
CA VAL A 153 1.35 10.56 1.76
C VAL A 153 1.03 9.39 2.69
N HIS A 154 1.08 9.61 4.01
CA HIS A 154 0.72 8.60 5.02
C HIS A 154 -0.66 8.91 5.62
N VAL A 155 -1.52 7.89 5.70
CA VAL A 155 -2.97 8.05 5.97
C VAL A 155 -3.57 6.97 6.88
#